data_AF-A0A183FFM9-F1
#
_entry.id   AF-A0A183FFM9-F1
#
_cell.length_a   1.000
_cell.length_b   1.000
_cell.length_c   1.000
_cell.angle_alpha   90.00
_cell.angle_beta   90.00
_cell.angle_gamma   90.00
#
_symmetry.space_group_name_H-M   'P 1'
#
loop_
_entity.id
_entity.type
_entity.pdbx_description
1 polymer ?
#
loop_
_entity_poly.entity_id
_entity_poly.type
_entity_poly.pdbx_seq_one_letter_code
_entity_poly.pdbx_strand_id
1 'polypeptide(L)'
;MCGAECWPVTKEVETRLSVLETKLLRWTAGVMRMDRIRNDAIWQTFGVAPIADKMREAPLRWYGHVLRGKEDSVRKIVLEL
;
A
#
# COMPACT_ATOMS: atom_id res chain seq x y z
N MET A 1 17.63 15.32 8.22
CA MET A 1 16.38 14.62 8.60
C MET A 1 16.03 13.64 7.50
N CYS A 2 16.50 12.39 7.58
CA CYS A 2 16.04 11.29 6.75
C CYS A 2 15.55 10.19 7.70
N GLY A 3 14.24 10.11 7.87
CA GLY A 3 13.58 9.10 8.72
C GLY A 3 12.33 8.47 8.10
N ALA A 4 12.00 8.85 6.86
CA ALA A 4 10.79 8.38 6.18
C ALA A 4 11.05 7.75 4.79
N GLU A 5 12.30 7.80 4.29
CA GLU A 5 12.64 7.37 2.92
C GLU A 5 13.02 5.88 2.82
N CYS A 6 13.13 5.14 3.92
CA CYS A 6 13.66 3.77 3.92
C CYS A 6 12.75 2.79 4.68
N TRP A 7 11.53 2.61 4.21
CA TRP A 7 10.86 1.33 4.38
C TRP A 7 11.11 0.52 3.12
N PRO A 8 11.91 -0.56 3.14
CA PRO A 8 11.78 -1.55 2.09
C PRO A 8 10.46 -2.25 2.35
N VAL A 9 9.37 -1.73 1.78
CA VAL A 9 8.13 -2.50 1.65
C VAL A 9 8.44 -3.64 0.70
N THR A 10 8.90 -4.74 1.28
CA THR A 10 9.08 -5.98 0.53
C THR A 10 7.71 -6.56 0.21
N LYS A 11 7.61 -7.30 -0.89
CA LYS A 11 6.38 -8.01 -1.28
C LYS A 11 5.87 -8.94 -0.18
N GLU A 12 6.79 -9.47 0.62
CA GLU A 12 6.45 -10.29 1.78
C GLU A 12 5.72 -9.48 2.87
N VAL A 13 6.23 -8.29 3.22
CA VAL A 13 5.59 -7.42 4.22
C VAL A 13 4.21 -6.95 3.73
N GLU A 14 4.10 -6.57 2.46
CA GLU A 14 2.82 -6.20 1.81
C GLU A 14 1.80 -7.36 1.89
N THR A 15 2.25 -8.58 1.60
CA THR A 15 1.40 -9.79 1.66
C THR A 15 0.96 -10.09 3.10
N ARG A 16 1.90 -10.06 4.06
CA ARG A 16 1.60 -10.30 5.48
C ARG A 16 0.59 -9.30 6.01
N LEU A 17 0.75 -8.02 5.70
CA LEU A 17 -0.19 -6.98 6.11
C LEU A 17 -1.56 -7.14 5.46
N SER A 18 -1.62 -7.50 4.17
CA SER A 18 -2.89 -7.76 3.47
C SER A 18 -3.68 -8.93 4.08
N VAL A 19 -2.97 -9.98 4.52
CA VAL A 19 -3.58 -11.13 5.22
C VAL A 19 -4.10 -10.70 6.60
N LEU A 20 -3.32 -9.92 7.35
CA LEU A 20 -3.72 -9.40 8.66
C LEU A 20 -4.95 -8.50 8.56
N GLU A 21 -4.97 -7.58 7.59
CA GLU A 21 -6.11 -6.70 7.31
C GLU A 21 -7.37 -7.51 7.01
N THR A 22 -7.28 -8.45 6.05
CA THR A 22 -8.43 -9.30 5.68
C THR A 22 -8.95 -10.09 6.89
N LYS A 23 -8.05 -10.64 7.72
CA LYS A 23 -8.42 -11.40 8.92
C LYS A 23 -9.13 -10.52 9.94
N LEU A 24 -8.64 -9.30 10.15
CA LEU A 24 -9.24 -8.34 11.07
C LEU A 24 -10.63 -7.90 10.58
N LEU A 25 -10.75 -7.49 9.32
CA LEU A 25 -12.03 -7.04 8.75
C LEU A 25 -13.08 -8.14 8.77
N ARG A 26 -12.71 -9.39 8.46
CA ARG A 26 -13.62 -10.54 8.58
C ARG A 26 -14.06 -10.80 10.01
N TRP A 27 -13.13 -10.70 10.96
CA TRP A 27 -13.46 -10.87 12.37
C TRP A 27 -14.43 -9.80 12.87
N THR A 28 -14.17 -8.53 12.52
CA THR A 28 -15.06 -7.41 12.87
C THR A 28 -16.44 -7.50 12.21
N ALA A 29 -16.51 -7.99 10.96
CA ALA A 29 -17.78 -8.19 10.27
C ALA A 29 -18.50 -9.51 10.66
N GLY A 30 -17.90 -10.35 11.51
CA GLY A 30 -18.45 -11.67 11.85
C GLY A 30 -18.51 -12.64 10.66
N VAL A 31 -17.73 -12.39 9.60
CA VAL A 31 -17.74 -13.19 8.37
C VAL A 31 -16.94 -14.46 8.57
N MET A 32 -17.61 -15.58 8.43
CA MET A 32 -17.03 -16.91 8.48
C MET A 32 -16.54 -17.35 7.09
N ARG A 33 -15.63 -18.33 7.08
CA ARG A 33 -15.13 -18.91 5.82
C ARG A 33 -16.26 -19.53 4.96
N MET A 34 -17.35 -19.96 5.59
CA MET A 34 -18.51 -20.56 4.93
C MET A 34 -19.32 -19.56 4.10
N ASP A 35 -19.27 -18.27 4.45
CA ASP A 35 -20.03 -17.23 3.75
C ASP A 35 -19.47 -16.98 2.33
N ARG A 36 -18.25 -17.45 2.04
CA ARG A 36 -17.57 -17.35 0.73
C ARG A 36 -17.58 -15.93 0.14
N ILE A 37 -17.63 -14.92 1.01
CA ILE A 37 -17.61 -13.51 0.62
C ILE A 37 -16.22 -13.15 0.08
N ARG A 38 -16.19 -12.46 -1.07
CA ARG A 38 -14.95 -11.95 -1.68
C ARG A 38 -14.34 -10.86 -0.79
N ASN A 39 -13.01 -10.79 -0.74
CA ASN A 39 -12.33 -9.74 0.02
C ASN A 39 -12.70 -8.34 -0.46
N ASP A 40 -12.86 -8.15 -1.77
CA ASP A 40 -13.32 -6.87 -2.35
C ASP A 40 -14.65 -6.39 -1.77
N ALA A 41 -15.59 -7.31 -1.56
CA ALA A 41 -16.88 -6.98 -0.94
C ALA A 41 -16.74 -6.60 0.54
N ILE A 42 -15.77 -7.20 1.25
CA ILE A 42 -15.48 -6.86 2.65
C ILE A 42 -14.92 -5.43 2.71
N TRP A 43 -13.91 -5.10 1.91
CA TRP A 43 -13.36 -3.74 1.85
C TRP A 43 -14.41 -2.70 1.46
N GLN A 44 -15.28 -3.01 0.48
CA GLN A 44 -16.40 -2.13 0.09
C GLN A 44 -17.40 -1.92 1.24
N THR A 45 -17.75 -2.97 1.99
CA THR A 45 -18.67 -2.87 3.14
C THR A 45 -18.12 -1.93 4.21
N PHE A 46 -16.81 -1.95 4.43
CA PHE A 46 -16.16 -1.05 5.38
C PHE A 46 -15.80 0.33 4.79
N GLY A 47 -15.96 0.55 3.49
CA GLY A 47 -15.57 1.79 2.82
C GLY A 47 -14.07 2.07 2.87
N VAL A 48 -13.24 1.04 3.02
CA VAL A 48 -11.78 1.16 3.14
C VAL A 48 -11.09 0.72 1.85
N ALA A 49 -10.00 1.39 1.49
CA ALA A 49 -9.11 0.91 0.44
C ALA A 49 -8.17 -0.17 1.00
N PRO A 50 -7.80 -1.20 0.23
CA PRO A 50 -6.86 -2.22 0.66
C PRO A 50 -5.52 -1.61 1.12
N ILE A 51 -4.93 -2.19 2.18
CA ILE A 51 -3.64 -1.72 2.72
C ILE A 51 -2.53 -1.76 1.66
N ALA A 52 -2.55 -2.76 0.77
CA ALA A 52 -1.58 -2.87 -0.32
C ALA A 52 -1.61 -1.63 -1.24
N ASP A 53 -2.80 -1.11 -1.56
CA ASP A 53 -2.93 0.10 -2.39
C ASP A 53 -2.40 1.32 -1.66
N LYS A 54 -2.63 1.42 -0.34
CA LYS A 54 -2.06 2.48 0.51
C LYS A 54 -0.55 2.41 0.60
N MET A 55 0.01 1.21 0.68
CA MET A 55 1.45 0.99 0.68
C MET A 55 2.08 1.36 -0.67
N ARG A 56 1.36 1.16 -1.78
CA ARG A 56 1.81 1.57 -3.13
C ARG A 56 1.65 3.07 -3.39
N GLU A 57 0.72 3.74 -2.71
CA GLU A 57 0.46 5.16 -2.88
C GLU A 57 1.68 6.04 -2.49
N ALA A 58 2.37 5.71 -1.39
CA ALA A 58 3.51 6.50 -0.91
C ALA A 58 4.70 6.50 -1.89
N PRO A 59 5.18 5.36 -2.42
CA PRO A 59 6.18 5.33 -3.48
C PRO A 59 5.73 6.13 -4.72
N LEU A 60 4.49 5.96 -5.17
CA LEU A 60 3.99 6.68 -6.36
C LEU A 60 3.95 8.19 -6.16
N ARG A 61 3.58 8.66 -4.96
CA ARG A 61 3.64 10.09 -4.62
C ARG A 61 5.07 10.61 -4.63
N TRP A 62 6.03 9.83 -4.11
CA TRP A 62 7.45 10.17 -4.16
C TRP A 62 7.97 10.22 -5.60
N TYR A 63 7.70 9.20 -6.42
CA TYR A 63 8.04 9.21 -7.84
C TYR A 63 7.44 10.42 -8.56
N GLY A 64 6.15 10.70 -8.34
CA GLY A 64 5.50 11.88 -8.89
C GLY A 64 6.14 13.20 -8.44
N HIS A 65 6.65 13.26 -7.20
CA HIS A 65 7.39 14.43 -6.72
C HIS A 65 8.75 14.56 -7.41
N VAL A 66 9.48 13.46 -7.61
CA VAL A 66 10.75 13.45 -8.34
C VAL A 66 10.55 13.86 -9.80
N LEU A 67 9.53 13.32 -10.47
CA LEU A 67 9.23 13.64 -11.88
C LEU A 67 8.86 15.11 -12.11
N ARG A 68 8.14 15.73 -11.16
CA ARG A 68 7.82 17.18 -11.19
C ARG A 68 8.99 18.07 -10.77
N GLY A 69 10.08 17.49 -10.26
CA GLY A 69 11.30 18.20 -9.93
C GLY A 69 12.07 18.67 -11.17
N LYS A 70 13.01 19.59 -10.94
CA LYS A 70 13.90 20.14 -11.97
C LYS A 70 14.76 19.02 -12.59
N GLU A 71 14.94 19.02 -13.92
CA GLU A 71 15.77 18.06 -14.68
C GLU A 71 17.13 17.80 -14.01
N ASP A 72 17.82 18.85 -13.60
CA ASP A 72 19.17 18.76 -13.03
C ASP A 72 19.21 18.32 -11.56
N SER A 73 18.06 18.01 -10.96
CA SER A 73 18.04 17.58 -9.56
C SER A 73 18.65 16.20 -9.42
N VAL A 74 19.51 16.01 -8.41
CA VAL A 74 20.18 14.74 -8.11
C VAL A 74 19.19 13.57 -8.08
N ARG A 75 17.99 13.78 -7.53
CA ARG A 75 16.94 12.76 -7.42
C ARG A 75 16.37 12.32 -8.78
N LYS A 76 16.26 13.23 -9.74
CA LYS A 76 15.75 12.95 -11.10
C LYS A 76 16.83 12.33 -11.97
N ILE A 77 18.08 12.81 -11.87
CA ILE A 77 19.24 12.19 -12.52
C ILE A 77 19.43 10.75 -12.04
N VAL A 78 19.37 10.50 -10.72
CA VAL A 78 19.51 9.15 -10.15
C VAL A 78 18.34 8.23 -10.52
N LEU A 79 17.16 8.79 -10.83
CA LEU A 79 16.02 8.01 -11.29
C LEU A 79 16.15 7.57 -12.77
N GLU A 80 16.86 8.36 -13.59
CA GLU A 80 17.05 8.09 -15.03
C GLU A 80 18.34 7.33 -15.37
N LEU A 81 19.22 7.10 -14.38
CA LEU A 81 20.40 6.23 -14.47
C LEU A 81 20.03 4.75 -14.24
#